data_AF-A0A4D6XCH4-F1
#
_entry.id   AF-A0A4D6XCH4-F1
#
_cell.length_a   1.000
_cell.length_b   1.000
_cell.length_c   1.000
_cell.angle_alpha   90.00
_cell.angle_beta   90.00
_cell.angle_gamma   90.00
#
_symmetry.space_group_name_H-M   'P 1'
#
loop_
_entity.id
_entity.type
_entity.pdbx_description
1 polymer ?
#
loop_
_entity_poly.entity_id
_entity_poly.type
_entity_poly.pdbx_seq_one_letter_code
_entity_poly.pdbx_strand_id
1 'polypeptide(L)'
;MGARATAQELNKMNFPKKYTESIVGKVLRQPAIYGSFIAMEWDESGKPIQVKKEIKGYYPAVISESEFYRVGAKLSERQDPKLAGRKVAEFKNILRGIVFCACGSGFRYHAQKREYVDLVCSASLAGRCTYASP
;
A
#
# COMPACT_ATOMS: atom_id res chain seq x y z
N MET A 1 1.75 1.43 10.47
CA MET A 1 1.18 2.62 9.78
C MET A 1 1.44 2.54 8.28
N GLY A 2 0.56 3.12 7.45
CA GLY A 2 0.73 3.21 5.99
C GLY A 2 1.03 4.64 5.55
N ALA A 3 1.47 4.83 4.30
CA ALA A 3 1.91 6.13 3.78
C ALA A 3 0.88 7.26 3.97
N ARG A 4 -0.42 6.97 3.81
CA ARG A 4 -1.51 7.92 4.13
C ARG A 4 -1.53 8.34 5.60
N ALA A 5 -1.43 7.39 6.52
CA ALA A 5 -1.46 7.69 7.96
C ALA A 5 -0.24 8.53 8.35
N THR A 6 0.94 8.19 7.83
CA THR A 6 2.17 8.97 8.02
C THR A 6 2.02 10.40 7.49
N ALA A 7 1.44 10.58 6.30
CA ALA A 7 1.16 11.92 5.76
C ALA A 7 0.19 12.72 6.66
N GLN A 8 -0.84 12.07 7.23
CA GLN A 8 -1.76 12.71 8.16
C GLN A 8 -1.07 13.18 9.44
N GLU A 9 -0.21 12.36 10.04
CA GLU A 9 0.55 12.76 11.23
C GLU A 9 1.54 13.89 10.93
N LEU A 10 2.27 13.83 9.81
CA LEU A 10 3.18 14.91 9.40
C LEU A 10 2.43 16.24 9.22
N ASN A 11 1.23 16.20 8.64
CA ASN A 11 0.44 17.41 8.45
C ASN A 11 -0.08 18.03 9.75
N LYS A 12 -0.09 17.30 10.88
CA LYS A 12 -0.40 17.87 12.20
C LYS A 12 0.75 18.68 12.77
N MET A 13 1.98 18.46 12.32
CA MET A 13 3.19 19.14 12.80
C MET A 13 3.38 20.55 12.20
N ASN A 14 2.37 21.07 11.48
CA ASN A 14 2.31 22.43 10.95
C ASN A 14 3.49 22.84 10.02
N PHE A 15 3.90 21.93 9.13
CA PHE A 15 4.90 22.24 8.09
C PHE A 15 4.34 23.18 7.01
N PRO A 16 5.18 24.00 6.35
CA PRO A 16 4.75 24.97 5.33
C PRO A 16 4.16 24.31 4.08
N LYS A 17 4.54 23.05 3.79
CA LYS A 17 3.98 22.26 2.69
C LYS A 17 3.24 21.05 3.25
N LYS A 18 2.08 20.74 2.65
CA LYS A 18 1.32 19.53 2.98
C LYS A 18 1.98 18.30 2.38
N TYR A 19 2.12 17.26 3.18
CA TYR A 19 2.56 15.95 2.76
C TYR A 19 1.36 15.16 2.22
N THR A 20 1.56 14.50 1.08
CA THR A 20 0.59 13.58 0.48
C THR A 20 1.08 12.15 0.58
N GLU A 21 0.17 11.19 0.47
CA GLU A 21 0.51 9.77 0.41
C GLU A 21 1.53 9.46 -0.70
N SER A 22 1.42 10.13 -1.86
CA SER A 22 2.34 9.97 -2.97
C SER A 22 3.75 10.44 -2.63
N ILE A 23 3.89 11.59 -1.96
CA ILE A 23 5.20 12.11 -1.53
C ILE A 23 5.86 11.13 -0.56
N VAL A 24 5.14 10.72 0.49
CA VAL A 24 5.67 9.77 1.48
C VAL A 24 6.05 8.44 0.79
N GLY A 25 5.17 7.93 -0.08
CA GLY A 25 5.42 6.67 -0.79
C GLY A 25 6.56 6.73 -1.79
N LYS A 26 6.86 7.90 -2.38
CA LYS A 26 8.02 8.09 -3.26
C LYS A 26 9.31 8.12 -2.45
N VAL A 27 9.34 8.92 -1.39
CA VAL A 27 10.50 9.04 -0.50
C VAL A 27 10.90 7.66 0.00
N LEU A 28 9.97 6.90 0.62
CA LEU A 28 10.26 5.56 1.16
C LEU A 28 10.76 4.51 0.14
N ARG A 29 10.73 4.80 -1.17
CA ARG A 29 11.25 3.94 -2.23
C ARG A 29 12.53 4.46 -2.88
N GLN A 30 13.06 5.59 -2.43
CA GLN A 30 14.28 6.18 -2.99
C GLN A 30 15.53 5.52 -2.39
N PRO A 31 16.48 5.05 -3.22
CA PRO A 31 17.76 4.50 -2.75
C PRO A 31 18.61 5.47 -1.95
N ALA A 32 18.40 6.77 -2.15
CA ALA A 32 19.10 7.83 -1.41
C ALA A 32 18.93 7.73 0.11
N ILE A 33 17.83 7.13 0.60
CA ILE A 33 17.60 7.00 2.06
C ILE A 33 18.63 6.09 2.72
N TYR A 34 19.07 5.02 2.06
CA TYR A 34 20.15 4.16 2.58
C TYR A 34 21.54 4.54 2.03
N GLY A 35 21.64 5.71 1.39
CA GLY A 35 22.91 6.29 0.95
C GLY A 35 23.33 5.93 -0.48
N SER A 36 22.48 5.25 -1.25
CA SER A 36 22.82 4.84 -2.62
C SER A 36 22.28 5.80 -3.69
N PHE A 37 23.05 5.95 -4.76
CA PHE A 37 22.64 6.65 -5.98
C PHE A 37 22.56 5.67 -7.15
N ILE A 38 21.47 5.74 -7.92
CA ILE A 38 21.29 4.97 -9.16
C ILE A 38 21.25 5.97 -10.31
N ALA A 39 22.23 5.89 -11.20
CA ALA A 39 22.27 6.72 -12.39
C ALA A 39 21.21 6.28 -13.40
N MET A 40 20.50 7.26 -13.96
CA MET A 40 19.55 7.06 -15.06
C MET A 40 20.21 7.62 -16.33
N GLU A 41 20.23 6.84 -17.40
CA GLU A 41 20.59 7.32 -18.74
C GLU A 41 19.33 7.36 -19.60
N TRP A 42 19.35 8.19 -20.64
CA TRP A 42 18.27 8.22 -21.63
C TRP A 42 18.63 7.28 -22.76
N ASP A 43 17.72 6.37 -23.09
CA ASP A 43 17.83 5.50 -24.25
C ASP A 43 17.74 6.31 -25.55
N GLU A 44 18.16 5.70 -26.66
CA GLU A 44 18.01 6.26 -28.02
C GLU A 44 16.54 6.58 -28.36
N SER A 45 15.61 5.87 -27.72
CA SER A 45 14.15 6.09 -27.81
C SER A 45 13.62 7.18 -26.87
N GLY A 46 14.47 7.92 -26.17
CA GLY A 46 14.10 8.98 -25.23
C GLY A 46 13.44 8.48 -23.94
N LYS A 47 13.60 7.19 -23.59
CA LYS A 47 13.10 6.62 -22.33
C LYS A 47 14.23 6.53 -21.30
N PRO A 48 13.99 6.92 -20.03
CA PRO A 48 15.02 6.80 -19.02
C PRO A 48 15.23 5.32 -18.65
N ILE A 49 16.42 4.80 -18.90
CA ILE A 49 16.90 3.47 -18.53
C ILE A 49 17.79 3.59 -17.29
N GLN A 50 17.56 2.72 -16.31
CA GLN A 50 18.46 2.59 -15.16
C GLN A 50 19.78 1.99 -15.62
N VAL A 51 20.86 2.75 -15.51
CA VAL A 51 22.21 2.22 -15.67
C VAL A 51 22.51 1.43 -14.41
N LYS A 52 22.86 0.15 -14.55
CA LYS A 52 23.02 -0.79 -13.41
C LYS A 52 24.15 -0.43 -12.42
N LYS A 53 24.83 0.70 -12.56
CA LYS A 53 25.85 1.14 -11.59
C LYS A 53 25.17 1.88 -10.44
N GLU A 54 24.77 1.12 -9.43
CA GLU A 54 24.49 1.67 -8.12
C GLU A 54 25.80 2.12 -7.47
N ILE A 55 25.85 3.37 -7.01
CA ILE A 55 26.97 3.94 -6.24
C ILE A 55 26.56 3.96 -4.77
N LYS A 56 27.10 3.05 -3.98
CA LYS A 56 26.86 2.96 -2.53
C LYS A 56 27.61 4.08 -1.78
N GLY A 57 27.00 4.60 -0.73
CA GLY A 57 27.61 5.63 0.13
C GLY A 57 27.75 7.01 -0.51
N TYR A 58 27.02 7.27 -1.60
CA TYR A 58 27.01 8.56 -2.28
C TYR A 58 26.31 9.65 -1.43
N TYR A 59 25.25 9.27 -0.72
CA TYR A 59 24.54 10.14 0.22
C TYR A 59 24.72 9.67 1.66
N PRO A 60 24.62 10.57 2.66
CA PRO A 60 24.56 10.15 4.05
C PRO A 60 23.31 9.31 4.29
N ALA A 61 23.50 8.08 4.77
CA ALA A 61 22.41 7.15 5.02
C ALA A 61 21.58 7.60 6.24
N VAL A 62 20.26 7.63 6.07
CA VAL A 62 19.28 7.92 7.13
C VAL A 62 18.80 6.64 7.82
N ILE A 63 18.73 5.53 7.07
CA ILE A 63 18.40 4.19 7.57
C ILE A 63 19.36 3.15 6.96
N SER A 64 19.39 1.94 7.53
CA SER A 64 20.16 0.84 6.94
C SER A 64 19.52 0.27 5.67
N GLU A 65 20.33 -0.31 4.79
CA GLU A 65 19.86 -1.02 3.58
C GLU A 65 18.86 -2.14 3.95
N SER A 66 19.10 -2.84 5.05
CA SER A 66 18.20 -3.90 5.55
C SER A 66 16.81 -3.38 5.94
N GLU A 67 16.75 -2.22 6.60
CA GLU A 67 15.49 -1.57 6.98
C GLU A 67 14.75 -1.06 5.76
N PHE A 68 15.47 -0.49 4.78
CA PHE A 68 14.89 -0.04 3.52
C PHE A 68 14.14 -1.18 2.82
N TYR A 69 14.78 -2.34 2.64
CA TYR A 69 14.13 -3.50 2.02
C TYR A 69 12.96 -4.04 2.84
N ARG A 70 13.07 -4.04 4.17
CA ARG A 70 11.97 -4.46 5.06
C ARG A 70 10.75 -3.54 4.92
N VAL A 71 10.96 -2.23 4.85
CA VAL A 71 9.90 -1.25 4.61
C VAL A 71 9.31 -1.42 3.22
N GLY A 72 10.15 -1.62 2.21
CA GLY A 72 9.75 -1.89 0.82
C GLY A 72 8.82 -3.10 0.72
N ALA A 73 9.18 -4.22 1.33
CA ALA A 73 8.36 -5.43 1.37
C ALA A 73 6.97 -5.15 1.99
N LYS A 74 6.91 -4.40 3.10
CA LYS A 74 5.65 -4.01 3.75
C LYS A 74 4.81 -3.03 2.94
N LEU A 75 5.42 -2.20 2.09
CA LEU A 75 4.71 -1.34 1.15
C LEU A 75 4.11 -2.18 0.01
N SER A 76 4.86 -3.14 -0.52
CA SER A 76 4.40 -4.04 -1.58
C SER A 76 3.28 -4.97 -1.12
N GLU A 77 3.33 -5.53 0.10
CA GLU A 77 2.24 -6.34 0.69
C GLU A 77 0.88 -5.59 0.68
N ARG A 78 0.89 -4.26 0.82
CA ARG A 78 -0.35 -3.44 0.82
C ARG A 78 -0.92 -3.20 -0.57
N GLN A 79 -0.10 -3.36 -1.61
CA GLN A 79 -0.52 -3.26 -3.00
C GLN A 79 -1.11 -4.56 -3.52
N ASP A 80 -1.02 -5.66 -2.77
CA ASP A 80 -1.63 -6.93 -3.16
C ASP A 80 -3.15 -6.74 -3.35
N PRO A 81 -3.68 -6.93 -4.59
CA PRO A 81 -5.10 -6.75 -4.88
C PRO A 81 -5.99 -7.67 -4.03
N LYS A 82 -5.49 -8.82 -3.55
CA LYS A 82 -6.22 -9.72 -2.65
C LYS A 82 -6.47 -9.09 -1.27
N LEU A 83 -5.54 -8.24 -0.84
CA LEU A 83 -5.59 -7.49 0.42
C LEU A 83 -5.96 -6.01 0.23
N ALA A 84 -6.24 -5.59 -1.00
CA ALA A 84 -6.62 -4.23 -1.34
C ALA A 84 -8.04 -3.89 -0.86
N GLY A 85 -8.28 -2.62 -0.55
CA GLY A 85 -9.56 -2.09 -0.06
C GLY A 85 -9.48 -1.44 1.33
N ARG A 86 -10.30 -0.41 1.54
CA ARG A 86 -10.34 0.40 2.78
C ARG A 86 -10.64 -0.49 3.98
N LYS A 87 -9.74 -0.49 4.96
CA LYS A 87 -10.02 -1.09 6.27
C LYS A 87 -11.02 -0.18 6.99
N VAL A 88 -12.14 -0.74 7.42
CA VAL A 88 -13.09 -0.02 8.27
C VAL A 88 -12.42 0.14 9.64
N ALA A 89 -12.51 1.33 10.24
CA ALA A 89 -11.86 1.61 11.51
C ALA A 89 -12.48 0.81 12.65
N GLU A 90 -13.80 0.61 12.59
CA GLU A 90 -14.62 0.00 13.64
C GLU A 90 -14.60 -1.53 13.60
N PHE A 91 -14.52 -2.15 12.41
CA PHE A 91 -14.54 -3.60 12.27
C PHE A 91 -13.32 -4.14 11.51
N LYS A 92 -12.54 -4.97 12.19
CA LYS A 92 -11.44 -5.74 11.59
C LYS A 92 -11.94 -7.12 11.17
N ASN A 93 -12.16 -7.32 9.88
CA ASN A 93 -12.48 -8.65 9.34
C ASN A 93 -11.27 -9.59 9.52
N ILE A 94 -11.34 -10.47 10.54
CA ILE A 94 -10.30 -11.48 10.84
C ILE A 94 -10.22 -12.58 9.78
N LEU A 95 -11.27 -12.80 8.99
CA LEU A 95 -11.34 -13.82 7.94
C LEU A 95 -10.84 -13.32 6.58
N ARG A 96 -10.42 -12.04 6.50
CA ARG A 96 -10.02 -11.42 5.24
C ARG A 96 -8.79 -12.11 4.63
N GLY A 97 -8.91 -12.54 3.38
CA GLY A 97 -7.85 -13.22 2.65
C GLY A 97 -7.71 -14.71 2.99
N ILE A 98 -8.54 -15.23 3.91
CA ILE A 98 -8.58 -16.64 4.31
C ILE A 98 -9.85 -17.29 3.77
N VAL A 99 -11.00 -16.64 3.97
CA VAL A 99 -12.31 -17.17 3.58
C VAL A 99 -12.80 -16.50 2.30
N PHE A 100 -13.24 -17.33 1.36
CA PHE A 100 -13.76 -16.92 0.06
C PHE A 100 -15.13 -17.56 -0.19
N CYS A 101 -15.99 -16.86 -0.90
CA CYS A 101 -17.25 -17.44 -1.39
C CYS A 101 -16.93 -18.49 -2.47
N ALA A 102 -17.85 -19.44 -2.70
CA ALA A 102 -17.74 -20.41 -3.79
C ALA A 102 -17.57 -19.75 -5.18
N CYS A 103 -18.04 -18.50 -5.36
CA CYS A 103 -17.81 -17.71 -6.56
C CYS A 103 -16.37 -17.16 -6.70
N GLY A 104 -15.48 -17.45 -5.75
CA GLY A 104 -14.10 -16.97 -5.69
C GLY A 104 -13.92 -15.56 -5.12
N SER A 105 -14.99 -14.84 -4.79
CA SER A 105 -14.90 -13.48 -4.26
C SER A 105 -14.74 -13.45 -2.74
N GLY A 106 -14.02 -12.45 -2.22
CA GLY A 106 -13.85 -12.26 -0.78
C GLY A 106 -15.11 -11.70 -0.11
N PHE A 107 -15.23 -11.96 1.19
CA PHE A 107 -16.28 -11.39 2.04
C PHE A 107 -15.92 -9.97 2.50
N ARG A 108 -16.90 -9.08 2.47
CA ARG A 108 -16.79 -7.68 2.89
C ARG A 108 -17.70 -7.39 4.07
N TYR A 109 -17.29 -6.41 4.86
CA TYR A 109 -18.10 -5.82 5.92
C TYR A 109 -19.41 -5.26 5.34
N HIS A 110 -20.53 -5.66 5.92
CA HIS A 110 -21.85 -5.13 5.66
C HIS A 110 -22.51 -4.76 7.00
N ALA A 111 -22.72 -3.46 7.22
CA ALA A 111 -23.39 -2.96 8.41
C ALA A 111 -24.90 -3.24 8.29
N GLN A 112 -25.49 -3.92 9.27
CA GLN A 112 -26.94 -3.99 9.39
C GLN A 112 -27.49 -2.79 10.15
N LYS A 113 -28.82 -2.63 10.18
CA LYS A 113 -29.54 -1.54 10.87
C LYS A 113 -29.39 -1.54 12.41
N ARG A 114 -28.56 -2.42 12.99
CA ARG A 114 -28.34 -2.63 14.44
C ARG A 114 -26.84 -2.81 14.73
N GLU A 115 -26.50 -3.25 15.95
CA GLU A 115 -25.13 -3.55 16.41
C GLU A 115 -24.47 -4.76 15.73
N TYR A 116 -25.22 -5.52 14.92
CA TYR A 116 -24.70 -6.69 14.21
C TYR A 116 -24.04 -6.32 12.89
N VAL A 117 -22.93 -7.01 12.65
CA VAL A 117 -22.09 -6.86 11.47
C VAL A 117 -22.03 -8.20 10.75
N ASP A 118 -22.40 -8.19 9.48
CA ASP A 118 -22.29 -9.37 8.63
C ASP A 118 -21.09 -9.25 7.69
N LEU A 119 -20.59 -10.42 7.29
CA LEU A 119 -19.62 -10.57 6.23
C LEU A 119 -20.34 -11.11 4.99
N VAL A 120 -20.55 -10.25 4.00
CA VAL A 120 -21.29 -10.58 2.78
C VAL A 120 -20.35 -10.71 1.59
N CYS A 121 -20.65 -11.65 0.69
CA CYS A 121 -19.90 -11.88 -0.53
C CYS A 121 -19.86 -10.59 -1.39
N SER A 122 -18.66 -10.14 -1.74
CA SER A 122 -18.49 -8.90 -2.53
C SER A 122 -19.10 -8.96 -3.93
N ALA A 123 -19.11 -10.14 -4.55
CA ALA A 123 -19.79 -10.34 -5.84
C ALA A 123 -21.32 -10.35 -5.68
N SER A 124 -21.84 -10.84 -4.55
CA SER A 124 -23.29 -10.87 -4.27
C SER A 124 -23.88 -9.47 -4.16
N LEU A 125 -23.19 -8.59 -3.43
CA LEU A 125 -23.55 -7.16 -3.34
C LEU A 125 -23.56 -6.46 -4.70
N ALA A 126 -22.81 -6.96 -5.68
CA ALA A 126 -22.77 -6.44 -7.04
C ALA A 126 -23.67 -7.22 -8.02
N GLY A 127 -24.50 -8.14 -7.54
CA GLY A 127 -25.38 -8.98 -8.37
C GLY A 127 -24.66 -9.98 -9.28
N ARG A 128 -23.37 -10.28 -9.02
CA ARG A 128 -22.51 -11.15 -9.83
C ARG A 128 -22.24 -12.52 -9.18
N CYS A 129 -22.96 -12.85 -8.11
CA CYS A 129 -22.83 -14.13 -7.42
C CYS A 129 -24.11 -14.96 -7.59
N THR A 130 -23.95 -16.24 -7.93
CA THR A 130 -25.05 -17.21 -8.01
C THR A 130 -25.23 -18.03 -6.74
N TYR A 131 -24.22 -18.04 -5.86
CA TYR A 131 -24.16 -18.88 -4.65
C TYR A 131 -24.60 -18.16 -3.38
N ALA A 132 -24.85 -16.86 -3.44
CA ALA A 132 -25.26 -16.05 -2.31
C ALA A 132 -26.26 -14.99 -2.78
N SER A 133 -27.27 -14.72 -1.96
CA SER A 133 -28.14 -13.55 -2.11
C SER A 133 -27.53 -12.37 -1.35
N PRO A 134 -27.68 -11.12 -1.83
CA PRO A 134 -27.35 -9.93 -1.05
C PRO A 134 -28.21 -9.81 0.21
#